data_AF-A0A1V6IPW2-F1
#
_entry.id   AF-A0A1V6IPW2-F1
#
_cell.length_a   1.000
_cell.length_b   1.000
_cell.length_c   1.000
_cell.angle_alpha   90.00
_cell.angle_beta   90.00
_cell.angle_gamma   90.00
#
_symmetry.space_group_name_H-M   'P 1'
#
loop_
_entity.id
_entity.type
_entity.pdbx_description
1 polymer ?
#
loop_
_entity_poly.entity_id
_entity_poly.type
_entity_poly.pdbx_seq_one_letter_code
_entity_poly.pdbx_strand_id
1 'polypeptide(L)' 'MPLYAKQSGAKIVIVNMGQTGQNDIADVFINAPAGDTLSRIVARLKEIMT' A
#
# COMPACT_ATOMS: atom_id res chain seq x y z
N MET A 1 0.71 3.45 -12.71
CA MET A 1 1.50 4.69 -12.48
C MET A 1 1.15 5.28 -11.11
N PRO A 2 1.89 4.96 -10.03
CA PRO A 2 1.59 5.45 -8.67
C PRO A 2 1.63 6.98 -8.55
N LEU A 3 2.59 7.64 -9.21
CA LEU A 3 2.71 9.09 -9.22
C LEU A 3 1.48 9.79 -9.82
N TYR A 4 0.93 9.26 -10.92
CA TYR A 4 -0.30 9.78 -11.53
C TYR A 4 -1.48 9.70 -10.56
N ALA A 5 -1.65 8.58 -9.87
CA ALA A 5 -2.72 8.43 -8.87
C ALA A 5 -2.55 9.43 -7.70
N LYS A 6 -1.32 9.62 -7.21
CA LYS A 6 -1.00 10.61 -6.17
C LYS A 6 -1.35 12.03 -6.61
N GLN A 7 -0.97 12.40 -7.83
CA GLN A 7 -1.25 13.71 -8.43
C GLN A 7 -2.76 13.96 -8.62
N SER A 8 -3.53 12.90 -8.85
CA SER A 8 -5.00 12.94 -8.90
C SER A 8 -5.68 12.90 -7.53
N GLY A 9 -4.92 12.96 -6.42
CA GLY A 9 -5.46 13.04 -5.06
C GLY A 9 -5.63 11.71 -4.32
N ALA A 10 -5.21 10.59 -4.89
CA ALA A 10 -5.28 9.31 -4.20
C ALA A 10 -4.27 9.24 -3.03
N LYS A 11 -4.68 8.55 -1.95
CA LYS A 11 -3.75 8.09 -0.92
C LYS A 11 -3.02 6.85 -1.41
N ILE A 12 -1.70 6.84 -1.29
CA ILE A 12 -0.84 5.79 -1.84
C ILE A 12 -0.25 4.97 -0.70
N VAL A 13 -0.43 3.65 -0.78
CA VAL A 13 0.24 2.67 0.08
C VAL A 13 1.22 1.88 -0.79
N ILE A 14 2.48 1.78 -0.36
CA ILE A 14 3.48 0.92 -1.00
C ILE A 14 3.76 -0.27 -0.08
N VAL A 15 3.63 -1.48 -0.61
CA VAL A 15 3.96 -2.72 0.07
C VAL A 15 5.06 -3.42 -0.71
N ASN A 16 6.27 -3.42 -0.17
CA ASN A 16 7.40 -4.11 -0.79
C ASN A 16 8.48 -4.39 0.26
N MET A 17 9.30 -5.41 0.04
CA MET A 17 10.51 -5.61 0.83
C MET A 17 11.63 -4.72 0.30
N GLY A 18 12.26 -3.95 1.20
CA GLY A 18 13.36 -3.04 0.87
C GLY A 18 12.91 -1.67 0.38
N GLN A 19 13.81 -0.68 0.51
CA GLN A 19 13.52 0.67 0.04
C GLN A 19 13.49 0.73 -1.48
N THR A 20 12.48 1.41 -2.03
CA THR A 20 12.41 1.72 -3.46
C THR A 20 12.55 3.22 -3.65
N GLY A 21 13.06 3.66 -4.81
CA GLY A 21 13.18 5.09 -5.15
C GLY A 21 11.84 5.84 -5.29
N GLN A 22 10.71 5.20 -4.94
CA GLN A 22 9.37 5.77 -4.94
C GLN A 22 8.77 5.88 -3.53
N ASN A 23 9.56 5.66 -2.48
CA ASN A 23 9.05 5.74 -1.11
C ASN A 23 8.49 7.12 -0.76
N ASP A 24 9.03 8.18 -1.35
CA ASP A 24 8.64 9.58 -1.05
C ASP A 24 7.20 9.93 -1.48
N ILE A 25 6.61 9.16 -2.40
CA ILE A 25 5.23 9.39 -2.84
C ILE A 25 4.19 8.61 -2.01
N ALA A 26 4.63 7.69 -1.16
CA ALA A 26 3.75 6.88 -0.33
C ALA A 26 3.26 7.66 0.90
N ASP A 27 1.96 7.59 1.20
CA ASP A 27 1.42 8.03 2.48
C ASP A 27 1.70 6.98 3.58
N VAL A 28 1.79 5.70 3.19
CA VAL A 28 2.15 4.58 4.06
C VAL A 28 3.09 3.64 3.33
N PHE A 29 4.23 3.32 3.94
CA PHE A 29 5.17 2.32 3.45
C PHE A 29 5.16 1.09 4.38
N ILE A 30 4.92 -0.09 3.80
CA ILE A 30 4.90 -1.37 4.51
C ILE A 30 6.05 -2.23 4.00
N ASN A 31 7.08 -2.38 4.82
CA ASN A 31 8.25 -3.21 4.52
C ASN A 31 7.98 -4.68 4.87
N ALA A 32 7.28 -5.40 3.99
CA ALA A 32 6.89 -6.79 4.20
C ALA A 32 6.61 -7.51 2.88
N PRO A 33 6.52 -8.86 2.88
CA PRO A 33 6.05 -9.61 1.72
C PRO A 33 4.65 -9.16 1.29
N ALA A 34 4.50 -8.81 0.00
CA ALA A 34 3.25 -8.28 -0.52
C ALA A 34 2.09 -9.26 -0.41
N GLY A 35 2.33 -10.55 -0.69
CA GLY A 35 1.31 -11.60 -0.63
C GLY A 35 0.68 -11.74 0.76
N ASP A 36 1.52 -11.87 1.79
CA ASP A 36 1.07 -12.01 3.18
C ASP A 36 0.37 -10.73 3.67
N THR A 37 0.92 -9.58 3.31
CA THR A 37 0.37 -8.28 3.72
C THR A 37 -1.01 -8.04 3.13
N LEU A 38 -1.18 -8.26 1.82
CA LEU A 38 -2.46 -8.07 1.14
C LEU A 38 -3.51 -9.06 1.65
N SER A 39 -3.12 -10.32 1.92
CA SER A 39 -4.00 -11.33 2.52
C SER A 39 -4.59 -10.84 3.86
N ARG A 40 -3.74 -10.27 4.73
CA ARG A 40 -4.16 -9.72 6.03
C ARG A 40 -5.05 -8.48 5.88
N ILE A 41 -4.74 -7.59 4.93
CA ILE A 41 -5.56 -6.40 4.66
C ILE A 41 -6.97 -6.82 4.24
N VAL A 42 -7.10 -7.78 3.32
CA VAL A 42 -8.40 -8.26 2.85
C VAL A 42 -9.18 -8.94 3.98
N ALA A 43 -8.53 -9.77 4.80
CA ALA A 43 -9.18 -10.40 5.95
C ALA A 43 -9.76 -9.34 6.90
N ARG A 44 -8.97 -8.31 7.24
CA ARG A 44 -9.42 -7.22 8.10
C ARG A 44 -10.51 -6.37 7.47
N LEU A 45 -10.45 -6.11 6.16
CA LEU A 45 -11.49 -5.36 5.45
C LEU A 45 -12.84 -6.07 5.52
N LYS A 46 -12.85 -7.41 5.38
CA LYS A 46 -14.08 -8.20 5.54
C LYS A 46 -14.70 -8.02 6.93
N GLU A 47 -13.89 -8.01 7.98
CA GLU A 47 -14.39 -7.77 9.35
C GLU A 47 -14.95 -6.36 9.57
N ILE A 48 -14.45 -5.35 8.84
CA ILE A 48 -14.90 -3.95 8.98
C ILE A 48 -16.15 -3.68 8.12
N MET A 49 -16.31 -4.38 7.01
CA MET A 49 -17.38 -4.18 6.04
C MET A 49 -18.61 -5.07 6.29
N THR A 50 -18.57 -5.93 7.31
CA THR A 50 -19.70 -6.77 7.75
C THR A 50 -20.29 -6.20 9.02
#